data_AF-A0A843CJM3-F1
#
_entry.id   AF-A0A843CJM3-F1
#
_cell.length_a   1.000
_cell.length_b   1.000
_cell.length_c   1.000
_cell.angle_alpha   90.00
_cell.angle_beta   90.00
_cell.angle_gamma   90.00
#
_symmetry.space_group_name_H-M   'P 1'
#
loop_
_entity.id
_entity.type
_entity.pdbx_description
1 polymer ?
#
loop_
_entity_poly.entity_id
_entity_poly.type
_entity_poly.pdbx_seq_one_letter_code
_entity_poly.pdbx_strand_id
1 'polypeptide(L)'
;IKTLKIQNAVATPEQITTPPVPELIATPPVNLQSSTMQVMVEGSPVELIIQSSSQLSNFGLDEENKKLSFATVGDSDGVTVIPVGNVLEGEFMVMVDGEITKDYEIIDDQGVQSLKLGYSSGSHDISISGTKVVPEFGTITVLILTVSIMSIIAVSAKSRLVQKF
;
A
#
# COMPACT_ATOMS: atom_id res chain seq x y z
N ILE A 1 0.35 -48.08 71.07
CA ILE A 1 1.13 -48.56 69.89
C ILE A 1 0.34 -48.15 68.66
N LYS A 2 0.72 -47.05 67.98
CA LYS A 2 -0.06 -46.45 66.88
C LYS A 2 0.54 -46.88 65.55
N THR A 3 -0.30 -47.50 64.72
CA THR A 3 0.01 -48.21 63.47
C THR A 3 0.58 -47.28 62.39
N LEU A 4 1.72 -47.68 61.80
CA LEU A 4 2.35 -47.06 60.63
C LEU A 4 1.59 -47.46 59.36
N LYS A 5 1.14 -46.48 58.57
CA LYS A 5 0.61 -46.71 57.23
C LYS A 5 1.75 -46.59 56.22
N ILE A 6 2.02 -47.69 55.53
CA ILE A 6 2.93 -47.75 54.37
C ILE A 6 2.18 -47.18 53.15
N GLN A 7 2.71 -46.10 52.60
CA GLN A 7 2.23 -45.42 51.40
C GLN A 7 2.93 -46.05 50.19
N ASN A 8 2.17 -46.71 49.32
CA ASN A 8 2.65 -47.14 48.01
C ASN A 8 2.98 -45.90 47.16
N ALA A 9 4.22 -45.77 46.74
CA ALA A 9 4.65 -44.78 45.76
C ALA A 9 4.44 -45.35 44.34
N VAL A 10 3.48 -44.80 43.62
CA VAL A 10 3.38 -44.95 42.17
C VAL A 10 4.21 -43.82 41.56
N ALA A 11 5.29 -44.18 40.86
CA ALA A 11 6.07 -43.23 40.07
C ALA A 11 5.21 -42.65 38.95
N THR A 12 5.11 -41.33 38.88
CA THR A 12 4.50 -40.59 37.77
C THR A 12 5.52 -40.52 36.64
N PRO A 13 5.16 -40.77 35.36
CA PRO A 13 6.12 -40.67 34.26
C PRO A 13 6.58 -39.22 34.11
N GLU A 14 7.90 -39.00 33.97
CA GLU A 14 8.49 -37.69 33.71
C GLU A 14 7.88 -37.08 32.45
N GLN A 15 7.16 -35.97 32.63
CA GLN A 15 6.67 -35.15 31.54
C GLN A 15 7.87 -34.36 30.99
N ILE A 16 8.28 -34.70 29.77
CA ILE A 16 9.29 -33.97 28.99
C ILE A 16 8.77 -32.53 28.84
N THR A 17 9.40 -31.59 29.55
CA THR A 17 9.12 -30.16 29.40
C THR A 17 9.78 -29.70 28.11
N THR A 18 8.98 -29.47 27.07
CA THR A 18 9.43 -28.66 25.94
C THR A 18 9.78 -27.26 26.48
N PRO A 19 10.90 -26.64 26.05
CA PRO A 19 11.20 -25.28 26.45
C PRO A 19 10.05 -24.34 26.04
N PRO A 20 9.77 -23.28 26.82
CA PRO A 20 8.75 -22.32 26.44
C PRO A 20 9.13 -21.72 25.09
N VAL A 21 8.24 -21.88 24.10
CA VAL A 21 8.29 -21.10 22.86
C VAL A 21 8.23 -19.63 23.26
N PRO A 22 9.15 -18.76 22.82
CA PRO A 22 9.02 -17.32 23.04
C PRO A 22 7.64 -16.89 22.53
N GLU A 23 6.81 -16.39 23.43
CA GLU A 23 5.52 -15.80 23.10
C GLU A 23 5.81 -14.66 22.12
N LEU A 24 5.48 -14.85 20.84
CA LEU A 24 5.43 -13.75 19.89
C LEU A 24 4.50 -12.72 20.53
N ILE A 25 5.04 -11.55 20.89
CA ILE A 25 4.27 -10.47 21.49
C ILE A 25 3.14 -10.16 20.51
N ALA A 26 1.94 -10.67 20.80
CA ALA A 26 0.76 -10.37 20.02
C ALA A 26 0.50 -8.88 20.23
N THR A 27 0.80 -8.08 19.22
CA THR A 27 0.39 -6.68 19.19
C THR A 27 -1.12 -6.66 19.50
N PRO A 28 -1.60 -5.84 20.45
CA PRO A 28 -3.03 -5.74 20.69
C PRO A 28 -3.77 -5.49 19.37
N PRO A 29 -4.97 -6.05 19.15
CA PRO A 29 -5.70 -5.83 17.92
C PRO A 29 -5.93 -4.32 17.76
N VAL A 30 -5.31 -3.72 16.74
CA VAL A 30 -5.54 -2.32 16.40
C VAL A 30 -7.01 -2.20 16.01
N ASN A 31 -7.79 -1.44 16.78
CA ASN A 31 -9.20 -1.23 16.51
C ASN A 31 -9.34 -0.23 15.37
N LEU A 32 -9.57 -0.72 14.15
CA LEU A 32 -9.78 0.11 12.98
C LEU A 32 -11.25 0.52 12.85
N GLN A 33 -11.51 1.81 12.77
CA GLN A 33 -12.83 2.38 12.51
C GLN A 33 -12.97 2.66 11.01
N SER A 34 -14.06 2.23 10.42
CA SER A 34 -14.39 2.52 9.02
C SER A 34 -15.03 3.91 8.90
N SER A 35 -14.50 4.74 8.02
CA SER A 35 -15.05 6.04 7.65
C SER A 35 -15.22 6.12 6.14
N THR A 36 -16.38 6.61 5.69
CA THR A 36 -16.64 6.83 4.27
C THR A 36 -16.24 8.26 3.90
N MET A 37 -15.34 8.39 2.93
CA MET A 37 -14.92 9.68 2.35
C MET A 37 -15.28 9.70 0.87
N GLN A 38 -15.59 10.89 0.35
CA GLN A 38 -15.92 11.08 -1.07
C GLN A 38 -14.89 12.01 -1.71
N VAL A 39 -14.37 11.61 -2.86
CA VAL A 39 -13.47 12.43 -3.69
C VAL A 39 -13.95 12.41 -5.13
N MET A 40 -13.58 13.44 -5.90
CA MET A 40 -13.90 13.51 -7.32
C MET A 40 -12.76 12.89 -8.12
N VAL A 41 -13.08 11.96 -9.02
CA VAL A 41 -12.16 11.37 -9.99
C VAL A 41 -12.77 11.53 -11.37
N GLU A 42 -12.07 12.23 -12.26
CA GLU A 42 -12.50 12.55 -13.62
C GLU A 42 -13.91 13.18 -13.67
N GLY A 43 -14.24 13.99 -12.66
CA GLY A 43 -15.56 14.62 -12.53
C GLY A 43 -16.68 13.71 -12.02
N SER A 44 -16.36 12.46 -11.63
CA SER A 44 -17.30 11.52 -11.02
C SER A 44 -17.00 11.35 -9.52
N PRO A 45 -18.02 11.36 -8.62
CA PRO A 45 -17.79 11.11 -7.21
C PRO A 45 -17.46 9.63 -6.98
N VAL A 46 -16.36 9.38 -6.26
CA VAL A 46 -15.90 8.06 -5.85
C VAL A 46 -15.92 7.99 -4.32
N GLU A 47 -16.60 6.97 -3.79
CA GLU A 47 -16.63 6.67 -2.37
C GLU A 47 -15.44 5.79 -1.97
N LEU A 48 -14.79 6.17 -0.88
CA LEU A 48 -13.68 5.44 -0.28
C LEU A 48 -14.04 5.06 1.15
N ILE A 49 -14.00 3.76 1.44
CA ILE A 49 -14.15 3.23 2.79
C ILE A 49 -12.75 3.08 3.36
N ILE A 50 -12.39 3.98 4.27
CA ILE A 50 -11.07 4.04 4.91
C ILE A 50 -11.17 3.44 6.30
N GLN A 51 -10.23 2.56 6.64
CA GLN A 51 -10.16 1.97 7.97
C GLN A 51 -8.98 2.60 8.71
N SER A 52 -9.24 3.36 9.77
CA SER A 52 -8.19 3.99 10.57
C SER A 52 -8.45 3.83 12.05
N SER A 53 -7.37 3.73 12.82
CA SER A 53 -7.39 3.78 14.28
C SER A 53 -7.28 5.21 14.83
N SER A 54 -7.10 6.20 13.95
CA SER A 54 -6.94 7.61 14.31
C SER A 54 -8.02 8.47 13.66
N GLN A 55 -8.16 9.69 14.15
CA GLN A 55 -9.07 10.66 13.52
C GLN A 55 -8.45 11.16 12.22
N LEU A 56 -9.23 11.10 11.13
CA LEU A 56 -8.84 11.57 9.81
C LEU A 56 -9.40 12.97 9.56
N SER A 57 -8.59 13.85 8.98
CA SER A 57 -9.01 15.20 8.59
C SER A 57 -8.28 15.64 7.31
N ASN A 58 -8.68 16.77 6.73
CA ASN A 58 -8.07 17.33 5.50
C ASN A 58 -7.92 16.34 4.34
N PHE A 59 -8.88 15.42 4.19
CA PHE A 59 -8.87 14.45 3.10
C PHE A 59 -9.14 15.15 1.77
N GLY A 60 -8.26 14.94 0.80
CA GLY A 60 -8.38 15.53 -0.52
C GLY A 60 -7.61 14.74 -1.56
N LEU A 61 -8.15 14.73 -2.77
CA LEU A 61 -7.49 14.18 -3.96
C LEU A 61 -7.13 15.35 -4.89
N ASP A 62 -5.86 15.46 -5.20
CA ASP A 62 -5.33 16.32 -6.24
C ASP A 62 -5.21 15.49 -7.52
N GLU A 63 -6.19 15.63 -8.40
CA GLU A 63 -6.26 14.87 -9.65
C GLU A 63 -5.17 15.26 -10.65
N GLU A 64 -4.66 16.49 -10.59
CA GLU A 64 -3.59 16.96 -11.47
C GLU A 64 -2.27 16.30 -11.08
N ASN A 65 -1.96 16.31 -9.78
CA ASN A 65 -0.73 15.75 -9.25
C ASN A 65 -0.83 14.26 -8.88
N LYS A 66 -1.98 13.63 -9.15
CA LYS A 66 -2.29 12.23 -8.78
C LYS A 66 -1.90 11.93 -7.32
N LYS A 67 -2.31 12.82 -6.42
CA LYS A 67 -1.90 12.82 -5.02
C LYS A 67 -3.11 12.83 -4.10
N LEU A 68 -3.20 11.83 -3.24
CA LEU A 68 -4.16 11.78 -2.14
C LEU A 68 -3.48 12.29 -0.85
N SER A 69 -4.10 13.23 -0.16
CA SER A 69 -3.57 13.81 1.08
C SER A 69 -4.60 13.78 2.19
N PHE A 70 -4.15 13.52 3.42
CA PHE A 70 -4.98 13.53 4.61
C PHE A 70 -4.10 13.68 5.85
N ALA A 71 -4.69 14.17 6.94
CA ALA A 71 -4.03 14.26 8.23
C ALA A 71 -4.62 13.24 9.21
N THR A 72 -3.77 12.61 10.00
CA THR A 72 -4.17 11.73 11.10
C THR A 72 -3.85 12.35 12.45
N VAL A 73 -4.74 12.20 13.42
CA VAL A 73 -4.52 12.63 14.81
C VAL A 73 -4.89 11.48 15.75
N GLY A 74 -3.94 11.06 16.59
CA GLY A 74 -4.16 10.01 17.59
C GLY A 74 -3.20 10.11 18.78
N ASP A 75 -3.65 9.63 19.93
CA ASP A 75 -2.88 9.62 21.18
C ASP A 75 -1.93 8.40 21.30
N SER A 76 -2.00 7.47 20.34
CA SER A 76 -1.19 6.26 20.26
C SER A 76 -0.75 5.99 18.82
N ASP A 77 0.20 5.09 18.63
CA ASP A 77 0.56 4.59 17.30
C ASP A 77 -0.69 4.10 16.56
N GLY A 78 -0.78 4.50 15.30
CA GLY A 78 -1.94 4.31 14.47
C GLY A 78 -1.62 3.49 13.23
N VAL A 79 -2.65 2.82 12.74
CA VAL A 79 -2.68 2.18 11.43
C VAL A 79 -3.85 2.72 10.65
N THR A 80 -3.62 3.00 9.37
CA THR A 80 -4.64 3.40 8.39
C THR A 80 -4.55 2.51 7.15
N VAL A 81 -5.69 2.03 6.67
CA VAL A 81 -5.86 1.24 5.44
C VAL A 81 -6.79 2.00 4.50
N ILE A 82 -6.30 2.33 3.30
CA ILE A 82 -7.02 3.13 2.31
C ILE A 82 -7.05 2.37 0.98
N PRO A 83 -8.23 2.20 0.33
CA PRO A 83 -8.33 1.59 -0.99
C PRO A 83 -7.85 2.55 -2.10
N VAL A 84 -6.53 2.78 -2.15
CA VAL A 84 -5.89 3.72 -3.08
C VAL A 84 -6.14 3.38 -4.55
N GLY A 85 -6.34 2.10 -4.89
CA GLY A 85 -6.62 1.62 -6.24
C GLY A 85 -7.93 2.13 -6.85
N ASN A 86 -8.84 2.68 -6.03
CA ASN A 86 -10.07 3.30 -6.53
C ASN A 86 -9.85 4.72 -7.08
N VAL A 87 -8.73 5.36 -6.74
CA VAL A 87 -8.47 6.79 -7.02
C VAL A 87 -7.09 7.08 -7.61
N LEU A 88 -6.14 6.18 -7.40
CA LEU A 88 -4.77 6.27 -7.87
C LEU A 88 -4.38 4.95 -8.55
N GLU A 89 -3.50 5.05 -9.53
CA GLU A 89 -3.00 3.91 -10.30
C GLU A 89 -1.46 3.91 -10.32
N GLY A 90 -0.87 2.74 -10.57
CA GLY A 90 0.57 2.57 -10.74
C GLY A 90 1.32 2.30 -9.44
N GLU A 91 2.61 2.65 -9.42
CA GLU A 91 3.43 2.53 -8.21
C GLU A 91 3.15 3.71 -7.28
N PHE A 92 2.97 3.43 -5.98
CA PHE A 92 2.67 4.44 -4.98
C PHE A 92 3.92 4.93 -4.28
N MET A 93 3.98 6.24 -4.06
CA MET A 93 4.97 6.90 -3.23
C MET A 93 4.26 7.49 -2.00
N VAL A 94 4.64 7.03 -0.81
CA VAL A 94 4.03 7.47 0.45
C VAL A 94 4.98 8.41 1.18
N MET A 95 4.44 9.51 1.67
CA MET A 95 5.17 10.46 2.52
C MET A 95 4.39 10.71 3.81
N VAL A 96 5.12 10.80 4.92
CA VAL A 96 4.61 11.17 6.25
C VAL A 96 5.37 12.42 6.66
N ASP A 97 4.66 13.51 6.95
CA ASP A 97 5.22 14.83 7.29
C ASP A 97 6.22 15.37 6.25
N GLY A 98 6.00 15.01 4.98
CA GLY A 98 6.88 15.38 3.87
C GLY A 98 8.12 14.50 3.71
N GLU A 99 8.33 13.50 4.57
CA GLU A 99 9.40 12.52 4.44
C GLU A 99 8.92 11.23 3.78
N ILE A 100 9.71 10.70 2.85
CA ILE A 100 9.36 9.48 2.12
C ILE A 100 9.49 8.29 3.05
N THR A 101 8.44 7.47 3.13
CA THR A 101 8.47 6.20 3.86
C THR A 101 8.33 5.01 2.93
N LYS A 102 8.94 3.89 3.33
CA LYS A 102 8.77 2.57 2.72
C LYS A 102 8.06 1.59 3.65
N ASP A 103 7.69 2.05 4.84
CA ASP A 103 7.03 1.24 5.87
C ASP A 103 5.51 1.24 5.64
N TYR A 104 5.11 0.67 4.52
CA TYR A 104 3.71 0.47 4.16
C TYR A 104 3.54 -0.87 3.44
N GLU A 105 2.34 -1.39 3.49
CA GLU A 105 1.95 -2.65 2.88
C GLU A 105 0.87 -2.38 1.82
N ILE A 106 0.97 -3.04 0.66
CA ILE A 106 -0.08 -3.05 -0.35
C ILE A 106 -0.83 -4.36 -0.24
N ILE A 107 -2.14 -4.26 -0.01
CA ILE A 107 -3.08 -5.37 0.09
C ILE A 107 -3.92 -5.35 -1.19
N ASP A 108 -3.81 -6.37 -2.03
CA ASP A 108 -4.68 -6.54 -3.18
C ASP A 108 -5.89 -7.38 -2.77
N ASP A 109 -7.09 -6.81 -2.87
CA ASP A 109 -8.36 -7.53 -2.66
C ASP A 109 -9.22 -7.41 -3.92
N GLN A 110 -9.40 -8.54 -4.61
CA GLN A 110 -10.19 -8.64 -5.84
C GLN A 110 -9.81 -7.61 -6.94
N GLY A 111 -8.53 -7.23 -7.02
CA GLY A 111 -8.02 -6.25 -7.98
C GLY A 111 -8.12 -4.79 -7.52
N VAL A 112 -8.57 -4.53 -6.29
CA VAL A 112 -8.48 -3.21 -5.64
C VAL A 112 -7.28 -3.19 -4.72
N GLN A 113 -6.32 -2.31 -5.02
CA GLN A 113 -5.12 -2.13 -4.19
C GLN A 113 -5.45 -1.21 -3.00
N SER A 114 -5.27 -1.72 -1.79
CA SER A 114 -5.37 -0.98 -0.55
C SER A 114 -3.99 -0.76 0.07
N LEU A 115 -3.69 0.47 0.48
CA LEU A 115 -2.45 0.84 1.13
C LEU A 115 -2.67 0.88 2.64
N LYS A 116 -1.90 0.08 3.36
CA LYS A 116 -1.86 0.02 4.82
C LYS A 116 -0.58 0.69 5.31
N LEU A 117 -0.72 1.74 6.10
CA LEU A 117 0.36 2.54 6.65
C LEU A 117 0.27 2.57 8.17
N GLY A 118 1.40 2.31 8.83
CA GLY A 118 1.59 2.57 10.26
C GLY A 118 2.27 3.92 10.48
N TYR A 119 1.90 4.61 11.56
CA TYR A 119 2.53 5.86 11.98
C TYR A 119 2.51 5.97 13.50
N SER A 120 3.42 6.78 14.05
CA SER A 120 3.52 7.00 15.50
C SER A 120 2.35 7.80 16.06
N SER A 121 2.21 7.81 17.39
CA SER A 121 1.31 8.73 18.08
C SER A 121 1.59 10.19 17.71
N GLY A 122 0.54 11.00 17.59
CA GLY A 122 0.64 12.42 17.30
C GLY A 122 -0.24 12.85 16.13
N SER A 123 0.17 13.94 15.49
CA SER A 123 -0.45 14.47 14.28
C SER A 123 0.50 14.26 13.12
N HIS A 124 0.03 13.63 12.05
CA HIS A 124 0.84 13.36 10.87
C HIS A 124 0.11 13.79 9.59
N ASP A 125 0.82 14.47 8.70
CA ASP A 125 0.36 14.80 7.35
C ASP A 125 0.81 13.72 6.38
N ILE A 126 -0.13 12.95 5.87
CA ILE A 126 0.15 11.82 4.98
C ILE A 126 -0.20 12.21 3.56
N SER A 127 0.70 11.90 2.64
CA SER A 127 0.45 12.03 1.21
C SER A 127 0.87 10.79 0.45
N ILE A 128 0.01 10.37 -0.49
CA ILE A 128 0.20 9.19 -1.32
C ILE A 128 0.10 9.66 -2.78
N SER A 129 1.16 9.49 -3.55
CA SER A 129 1.18 9.85 -4.97
C SER A 129 1.23 8.59 -5.83
N GLY A 130 0.37 8.52 -6.85
CA GLY A 130 0.37 7.44 -7.85
C GLY A 130 1.19 7.82 -9.08
N THR A 131 1.98 6.88 -9.57
CA THR A 131 2.80 7.06 -10.79
C THR A 131 2.12 6.40 -11.98
N LYS A 132 1.03 6.99 -12.48
CA LYS A 132 0.57 6.64 -13.82
C LYS A 132 1.57 7.19 -14.83
N VAL A 133 2.61 6.42 -15.13
CA VAL A 133 3.56 6.70 -16.22
C VAL A 133 2.92 6.26 -17.55
N VAL A 134 1.73 6.77 -17.84
CA VAL A 134 1.23 6.79 -19.21
C VAL A 134 1.66 8.15 -19.73
N PRO A 135 2.68 8.22 -20.59
CA PRO A 135 2.92 9.46 -21.29
C PRO A 135 1.64 9.80 -22.02
N GLU A 136 1.09 10.98 -21.76
CA GLU A 136 -0.02 11.56 -22.53
C GLU A 136 0.53 12.00 -23.89
N PHE A 137 1.08 11.03 -24.61
CA PHE A 137 1.24 11.10 -26.03
C PHE A 137 -0.18 11.06 -26.59
N GLY A 138 -0.82 12.24 -26.63
CA GLY A 138 -2.07 12.41 -27.36
C GLY A 138 -1.92 11.89 -28.78
N THR A 139 -3.04 11.73 -29.49
CA THR A 139 -3.08 11.16 -30.85
C THR A 139 -2.00 11.74 -31.79
N ILE A 140 -1.63 13.00 -31.59
CA ILE A 140 -0.56 13.69 -32.34
C ILE A 140 0.80 13.02 -32.17
N THR A 141 1.21 12.65 -30.95
CA THR A 141 2.51 12.03 -30.74
C THR A 141 2.56 10.61 -31.31
N VAL A 142 1.44 9.86 -31.25
CA VAL A 142 1.32 8.57 -31.93
C VAL A 142 1.43 8.73 -33.46
N LEU A 143 0.84 9.77 -34.02
CA LEU A 143 0.95 10.09 -35.45
C LEU A 143 2.40 10.38 -35.83
N ILE A 144 3.07 11.27 -35.08
CA ILE A 144 4.47 11.66 -35.34
C ILE A 144 5.38 10.44 -35.21
N LEU A 145 5.19 9.62 -34.16
CA LEU A 145 5.96 8.38 -33.95
C LEU A 145 5.78 7.41 -35.13
N THR A 146 4.53 7.20 -35.57
CA THR A 146 4.20 6.30 -36.69
C THR A 146 4.83 6.77 -38.00
N VAL A 147 4.70 8.06 -38.33
CA VAL A 147 5.28 8.67 -39.54
C VAL A 147 6.81 8.60 -39.51
N SER A 148 7.41 8.81 -38.34
CA SER A 148 8.87 8.74 -38.16
C SER A 148 9.41 7.34 -38.46
N ILE A 149 8.78 6.30 -37.90
CA ILE A 149 9.18 4.91 -38.13
C ILE A 149 9.02 4.53 -39.61
N MET A 150 7.89 4.90 -40.24
CA MET A 150 7.68 4.69 -41.67
C MET A 150 8.76 5.35 -42.53
N SER A 151 9.18 6.57 -42.19
CA SER A 151 10.24 7.28 -42.93
C SER A 151 11.58 6.59 -42.82
N ILE A 152 11.95 6.12 -41.62
CA ILE A 152 13.20 5.39 -41.40
C ILE A 152 13.22 4.12 -42.24
N ILE A 153 12.13 3.36 -42.26
CA ILE A 153 12.01 2.12 -43.06
C ILE A 153 12.11 2.45 -44.56
N ALA A 154 11.38 3.47 -45.03
CA ALA A 154 11.37 3.85 -46.44
C ALA A 154 12.76 4.29 -46.94
N VAL A 155 13.47 5.11 -46.16
CA VAL A 155 14.84 5.56 -46.49
C VAL A 155 15.82 4.38 -46.41
N SER A 156 15.72 3.54 -45.38
CA SER A 156 16.58 2.37 -45.20
C SER A 156 16.39 1.32 -46.31
N ALA A 157 15.17 1.16 -46.83
CA ALA A 157 14.88 0.28 -47.97
C ALA A 157 15.50 0.83 -49.28
N LYS A 158 15.48 2.16 -49.49
CA LYS A 158 16.09 2.79 -50.68
C LYS A 158 17.62 2.82 -50.64
N SER A 159 18.24 2.83 -49.47
CA SER A 159 19.71 2.95 -49.34
C SER A 159 20.49 1.69 -49.77
N ARG A 160 19.84 0.56 -50.04
CA ARG A 160 20.52 -0.68 -50.48
C ARG A 160 20.85 -0.73 -51.99
N LEU A 161 20.50 0.29 -52.78
CA LEU A 161 20.68 0.28 -54.24
C LEU A 161 21.89 1.07 -54.78
N VAL A 162 22.77 1.60 -53.94
CA VAL A 162 24.00 2.33 -54.40
C VAL A 162 25.25 1.77 -53.72
N GLN A 163 25.48 0.46 -53.83
CA GLN A 163 26.82 -0.11 -53.75
C GLN A 163 26.98 -1.15 -54.87
N LYS A 164 27.20 -0.65 -56.09
CA LYS A 164 27.76 -1.46 -57.16
C LYS A 164 29.09 -0.81 -57.54
N PHE A 165 30.17 -1.34 -56.96
CA PHE A 165 31.53 -1.15 -57.47
C PHE A 165 31.68 -1.93 -58.78
#